data_AF-A0A8H6DZ20-F1
#
_entry.id   AF-A0A8H6DZ20-F1
#
_cell.length_a   1.000
_cell.length_b   1.000
_cell.length_c   1.000
_cell.angle_alpha   90.00
_cell.angle_beta   90.00
_cell.angle_gamma   90.00
#
_symmetry.space_group_name_H-M   'P 1'
#
loop_
_entity.id
_entity.type
_entity.pdbx_description
1 polymer ?
#
loop_
_entity_poly.entity_id
_entity_poly.type
_entity_poly.pdbx_seq_one_letter_code
_entity_poly.pdbx_strand_id
1 'polypeptide(L)'
;MAHQQRTQPFAKNAEEGWQSTDLGKDGGFKDWKPMLALGSLLEKPQHDKKGLDQLRATIADDRNKYKEEIKRHDDELASTILEGLRTLNRHTQHDMPTFAGTNIASNAGYTCITDVLSTSQSLVKEYKRLDGMISKLREDQAHPIADTCKRDIEETENQLKLGARVALKNVSKVLGAKVASGDAKGLTDEDGDMNMNLVAKSVRSTINVAMIFSPFCPSNSSPPPDAIGLADVEELQKKKQSDMMRFLMRVRLRQLKVIHRASRPSRPDKARRLGYKAKQGYVIYRIRVRRGGRKRPAPKGATYGKPTNQGINQLKYQRSLKSTAEERVGRRCANLRVLNSYWINQDSTYKYYEVICVDPQHKAIRRDPRINWIVKPVHKHRESRGLTATGKKSRGLGRGHKFNHTTAGRRKTWKRNNTLSLWRYR
;
A
#
# COMPACT_ATOMS: atom_id res chain seq x y z
N MET A 1 25.74 -44.62 -36.54
CA MET A 1 25.51 -44.22 -37.95
C MET A 1 24.56 -43.03 -37.90
N ALA A 2 25.03 -41.78 -37.83
CA ALA A 2 25.72 -41.03 -38.89
C ALA A 2 24.84 -40.87 -40.14
N HIS A 3 24.20 -39.69 -40.27
CA HIS A 3 24.12 -38.81 -41.45
C HIS A 3 22.81 -37.97 -41.38
N GLN A 4 22.80 -36.61 -41.40
CA GLN A 4 23.08 -35.70 -42.53
C GLN A 4 22.18 -36.06 -43.74
N GLN A 5 21.41 -35.20 -44.44
CA GLN A 5 21.36 -33.76 -44.75
C GLN A 5 19.89 -33.45 -45.16
N ARG A 6 19.32 -32.29 -44.83
CA ARG A 6 19.20 -31.08 -45.68
C ARG A 6 18.46 -31.31 -47.02
N THR A 7 17.32 -30.63 -47.22
CA THR A 7 16.96 -29.89 -48.46
C THR A 7 15.63 -29.14 -48.30
N GLN A 8 15.64 -27.86 -48.69
CA GLN A 8 14.48 -27.00 -49.00
C GLN A 8 14.22 -27.07 -50.52
N PRO A 9 13.02 -26.71 -50.99
CA PRO A 9 12.93 -25.69 -52.06
C PRO A 9 11.79 -24.68 -51.79
N PHE A 10 11.98 -23.36 -51.91
CA PHE A 10 12.07 -22.52 -53.12
C PHE A 10 10.76 -22.34 -53.91
N ALA A 11 10.16 -21.15 -53.80
CA ALA A 11 9.31 -20.47 -54.78
C ALA A 11 9.65 -18.96 -54.66
N LYS A 12 10.40 -18.35 -55.60
CA LYS A 12 9.97 -17.64 -56.85
C LYS A 12 8.75 -16.73 -56.65
N ASN A 13 8.65 -15.51 -57.18
CA ASN A 13 9.53 -14.44 -57.68
C ASN A 13 8.52 -13.33 -58.07
N ALA A 14 8.79 -12.05 -57.78
CA ALA A 14 8.34 -10.93 -58.60
C ALA A 14 9.17 -9.69 -58.25
N GLU A 15 10.05 -9.34 -59.19
CA GLU A 15 10.86 -8.12 -59.24
C GLU A 15 10.02 -6.97 -59.81
N GLU A 16 10.20 -5.76 -59.29
CA GLU A 16 10.17 -4.53 -60.09
C GLU A 16 11.16 -3.50 -59.51
N GLY A 17 12.06 -3.01 -60.36
CA GLY A 17 12.51 -1.61 -60.36
C GLY A 17 13.73 -1.21 -59.54
N TRP A 18 14.91 -1.26 -60.17
CA TRP A 18 16.10 -0.52 -59.75
C TRP A 18 15.98 0.97 -60.07
N GLN A 19 16.43 1.84 -59.16
CA GLN A 19 17.35 2.95 -59.49
C GLN A 19 18.04 3.48 -58.22
N SER A 20 19.37 3.56 -58.29
CA SER A 20 20.28 4.11 -57.30
C SER A 20 20.85 5.40 -57.86
N THR A 21 20.83 6.49 -57.09
CA THR A 21 21.95 7.45 -56.98
C THR A 21 21.78 8.35 -55.74
N ASP A 22 22.81 8.29 -54.89
CA ASP A 22 23.53 9.38 -54.22
C ASP A 22 22.86 10.46 -53.34
N LEU A 23 23.32 10.42 -52.08
CA LEU A 23 23.89 11.51 -51.28
C LEU A 23 23.06 12.74 -50.91
N GLY A 24 22.83 12.89 -49.60
CA GLY A 24 23.16 14.15 -48.93
C GLY A 24 22.07 14.80 -48.08
N LYS A 25 22.33 14.77 -46.76
CA LYS A 25 21.98 15.77 -45.74
C LYS A 25 20.50 15.94 -45.34
N ASP A 26 20.36 16.14 -44.04
CA ASP A 26 19.20 16.68 -43.32
C ASP A 26 18.02 15.74 -43.07
N GLY A 27 18.28 14.72 -42.23
CA GLY A 27 17.26 14.02 -41.45
C GLY A 27 16.68 14.92 -40.35
N GLY A 28 16.08 16.04 -40.75
CA GLY A 28 15.30 16.91 -39.90
C GLY A 28 14.01 16.20 -39.47
N PHE A 29 13.90 15.97 -38.18
CA PHE A 29 12.76 15.43 -37.42
C PHE A 29 11.44 16.14 -37.80
N LYS A 30 10.83 15.70 -38.90
CA LYS A 30 9.50 16.11 -39.33
C LYS A 30 8.51 15.07 -38.82
N ASP A 31 7.91 15.35 -37.66
CA ASP A 31 6.56 14.90 -37.32
C ASP A 31 6.10 15.55 -35.99
N TRP A 32 5.76 16.83 -36.04
CA TRP A 32 5.10 17.55 -34.95
C TRP A 32 3.63 17.89 -35.26
N LYS A 33 3.09 17.34 -36.37
CA LYS A 33 1.67 17.48 -36.74
C LYS A 33 0.67 17.04 -35.65
N PRO A 34 0.96 16.08 -34.74
CA PRO A 34 0.04 15.74 -33.66
C PRO A 34 -0.06 16.82 -32.57
N MET A 35 0.97 17.65 -32.36
CA MET A 35 1.01 18.64 -31.27
C MET A 35 0.19 19.89 -31.55
N LEU A 36 -0.02 20.26 -32.83
CA LEU A 36 -0.90 21.37 -33.20
C LEU A 36 -2.39 21.05 -33.01
N ALA A 37 -2.77 19.78 -32.94
CA ALA A 37 -4.16 19.36 -32.74
C ALA A 37 -4.64 19.49 -31.28
N LEU A 38 -3.73 19.73 -30.33
CA LEU A 38 -4.08 19.85 -28.91
C LEU A 38 -4.62 21.24 -28.53
N GLY A 39 -4.26 22.27 -29.30
CA GLY A 39 -4.72 23.64 -29.07
C GLY A 39 -6.20 23.85 -29.40
N SER A 40 -6.70 23.20 -30.45
CA SER A 40 -8.12 23.26 -30.84
C SER A 40 -9.05 22.41 -29.97
N LEU A 41 -8.51 21.49 -29.17
CA LEU A 41 -9.29 20.59 -28.31
C LEU A 41 -9.54 21.13 -26.88
N LEU A 42 -8.91 22.25 -26.52
CA LEU A 42 -9.03 22.88 -25.20
C LEU A 42 -10.11 23.96 -25.13
N GLU A 43 -10.82 24.23 -26.23
CA GLU A 43 -12.04 25.05 -26.20
C GLU A 43 -13.23 24.20 -25.70
N LYS A 44 -13.54 24.38 -24.40
CA LYS A 44 -14.73 23.96 -23.62
C LYS A 44 -15.39 22.61 -24.00
N PRO A 45 -15.42 21.61 -23.09
CA PRO A 45 -16.10 20.35 -23.39
C PRO A 45 -17.62 20.56 -23.45
N GLN A 46 -18.21 20.44 -24.64
CA GLN A 46 -19.62 20.08 -24.75
C GLN A 46 -19.84 18.71 -24.10
N HIS A 47 -21.01 18.57 -23.49
CA HIS A 47 -21.37 17.54 -22.50
C HIS A 47 -21.57 16.13 -23.09
N ASP A 48 -20.66 15.66 -23.96
CA ASP A 48 -20.76 14.36 -24.64
C ASP A 48 -19.79 13.33 -24.05
N LYS A 49 -20.33 12.33 -23.33
CA LYS A 49 -19.56 11.20 -22.77
C LYS A 49 -18.70 10.47 -23.82
N LYS A 50 -19.15 10.41 -25.07
CA LYS A 50 -18.40 9.81 -26.19
C LYS A 50 -17.09 10.54 -26.48
N GLY A 51 -17.05 11.86 -26.40
CA GLY A 51 -15.83 12.65 -26.64
C GLY A 51 -14.79 12.44 -25.53
N LEU A 52 -15.24 12.32 -24.29
CA LEU A 52 -14.36 11.99 -23.15
C LEU A 52 -13.78 10.58 -23.25
N ASP A 53 -14.57 9.60 -23.69
CA ASP A 53 -14.10 8.23 -23.88
C ASP A 53 -13.11 8.13 -25.05
N GLN A 54 -13.35 8.88 -26.14
CA GLN A 54 -12.41 9.00 -27.25
C GLN A 54 -11.10 9.66 -26.82
N LEU A 55 -11.15 10.75 -26.07
CA LEU A 55 -9.96 11.41 -25.51
C LEU A 55 -9.16 10.47 -24.60
N ARG A 56 -9.86 9.72 -23.73
CA ARG A 56 -9.21 8.72 -22.85
C ARG A 56 -8.56 7.60 -23.64
N ALA A 57 -9.17 7.17 -24.74
CA ALA A 57 -8.59 6.17 -25.63
C ALA A 57 -7.33 6.71 -26.31
N THR A 58 -7.37 7.93 -26.85
CA THR A 58 -6.21 8.59 -27.47
C THR A 58 -5.07 8.77 -26.47
N ILE A 59 -5.35 9.23 -25.25
CA ILE A 59 -4.34 9.36 -24.19
C ILE A 59 -3.75 7.99 -23.80
N ALA A 60 -4.56 6.93 -23.80
CA ALA A 60 -4.08 5.58 -23.52
C ALA A 60 -3.17 5.05 -24.63
N ASP A 61 -3.52 5.31 -25.89
CA ASP A 61 -2.74 4.93 -27.06
C ASP A 61 -1.42 5.69 -27.13
N ASP A 62 -1.44 7.02 -26.93
CA ASP A 62 -0.23 7.83 -26.87
C ASP A 62 0.69 7.39 -25.74
N ARG A 63 0.13 7.09 -24.56
CA ARG A 63 0.90 6.54 -23.44
C ARG A 63 1.53 5.18 -23.76
N ASN A 64 0.89 4.35 -24.59
CA ASN A 64 1.45 3.07 -25.01
C ASN A 64 2.53 3.27 -26.08
N LYS A 65 2.32 4.18 -27.04
CA LYS A 65 3.35 4.58 -28.02
C LYS A 65 4.61 5.11 -27.35
N TYR A 66 4.47 6.02 -26.38
CA TYR A 66 5.61 6.53 -25.61
C TYR A 66 6.35 5.43 -24.83
N LYS A 67 5.63 4.44 -24.28
CA LYS A 67 6.28 3.29 -23.61
C LYS A 67 7.06 2.43 -24.61
N GLU A 68 6.53 2.24 -25.81
CA GLU A 68 7.21 1.48 -26.86
C GLU A 68 8.43 2.24 -27.42
N GLU A 69 8.36 3.57 -27.52
CA GLU A 69 9.50 4.41 -27.87
C GLU A 69 10.60 4.39 -26.81
N ILE A 70 10.24 4.52 -25.52
CA ILE A 70 11.21 4.39 -24.42
C ILE A 70 11.89 3.02 -24.47
N LYS A 71 11.11 1.96 -24.70
CA LYS A 71 11.66 0.60 -24.80
C LYS A 71 12.60 0.44 -26.01
N ARG A 72 12.23 1.00 -27.18
CA ARG A 72 13.10 1.02 -28.36
C ARG A 72 14.40 1.77 -28.10
N HIS A 73 14.33 2.92 -27.45
CA HIS A 73 15.51 3.72 -27.10
C HIS A 73 16.41 2.99 -26.08
N ASP A 74 15.82 2.29 -25.10
CA ASP A 74 16.58 1.46 -24.15
C ASP A 74 17.28 0.27 -24.85
N ASP A 75 16.60 -0.36 -25.82
CA ASP A 75 17.15 -1.46 -26.62
C ASP A 75 18.26 -0.98 -27.58
N GLU A 76 18.13 0.22 -28.16
CA GLU A 76 19.17 0.89 -28.98
C GLU A 76 20.39 1.30 -28.15
N LEU A 77 20.17 1.83 -26.95
CA LEU A 77 21.25 2.16 -26.03
C LEU A 77 21.99 0.89 -25.56
N ALA A 78 21.25 -0.19 -25.29
CA ALA A 78 21.83 -1.47 -24.95
C ALA A 78 22.62 -2.10 -26.11
N SER A 79 22.13 -1.99 -27.35
CA SER A 79 22.84 -2.53 -28.53
C SER A 79 24.13 -1.75 -28.80
N THR A 80 24.10 -0.41 -28.67
CA THR A 80 25.27 0.47 -28.85
C THR A 80 26.36 0.18 -27.81
N ILE A 81 25.97 -0.05 -26.56
CA ILE A 81 26.89 -0.45 -25.49
C ILE A 81 27.48 -1.85 -25.77
N LEU A 82 26.66 -2.81 -26.20
CA LEU A 82 27.13 -4.15 -26.54
C LEU A 82 28.05 -4.17 -27.76
N GLU A 83 27.79 -3.33 -28.75
CA GLU A 83 28.65 -3.12 -29.93
C GLU A 83 30.00 -2.55 -29.50
N GLY A 84 30.00 -1.51 -28.67
CA GLY A 84 31.21 -0.88 -28.12
C GLY A 84 32.02 -1.78 -27.18
N LEU A 85 31.39 -2.78 -26.56
CA LEU A 85 32.06 -3.78 -25.73
C LEU A 85 32.60 -4.98 -26.55
N ARG A 86 32.10 -5.20 -27.78
CA ARG A 86 32.53 -6.28 -28.67
C ARG A 86 33.79 -5.94 -29.46
N THR A 87 34.09 -4.66 -29.66
CA THR A 87 35.29 -4.19 -30.38
C THR A 87 36.53 -4.23 -29.48
N LEU A 88 37.07 -5.44 -29.26
CA LEU A 88 38.38 -5.63 -28.63
C LEU A 88 39.49 -5.11 -29.56
N ASN A 89 40.19 -4.06 -29.12
CA ASN A 89 41.54 -3.61 -29.49
C ASN A 89 42.12 -4.21 -30.80
N ARG A 90 41.81 -3.62 -31.96
CA ARG A 90 42.73 -3.67 -33.10
C ARG A 90 43.74 -2.54 -32.95
N HIS A 91 45.02 -2.88 -32.85
CA HIS A 91 46.10 -1.91 -33.00
C HIS A 91 46.10 -1.43 -34.46
N THR A 92 45.55 -0.24 -34.70
CA THR A 92 45.80 0.50 -35.94
C THR A 92 47.05 1.34 -35.73
N GLN A 93 48.14 0.93 -36.39
CA GLN A 93 49.21 1.86 -36.70
C GLN A 93 48.64 2.91 -37.66
N HIS A 94 48.83 4.19 -37.29
CA HIS A 94 48.70 5.43 -38.05
C HIS A 94 47.90 6.50 -37.29
N ASP A 95 48.56 7.66 -37.18
CA ASP A 95 48.33 8.77 -36.27
C ASP A 95 47.10 9.64 -36.62
N MET A 96 46.40 10.16 -35.60
CA MET A 96 46.28 11.60 -35.25
C MET A 96 45.20 11.85 -34.13
N PRO A 97 45.33 12.87 -33.24
CA PRO A 97 44.73 12.84 -31.89
C PRO A 97 43.66 13.93 -31.56
N THR A 98 42.82 13.74 -30.52
CA THR A 98 41.85 14.74 -30.01
C THR A 98 41.72 14.81 -28.47
N PHE A 99 42.82 14.65 -27.74
CA PHE A 99 43.45 15.83 -27.16
C PHE A 99 44.63 16.06 -28.09
N ALA A 100 44.88 17.27 -28.56
CA ALA A 100 46.03 17.47 -29.45
C ALA A 100 47.30 16.95 -28.73
N GLY A 101 47.77 15.75 -29.12
CA GLY A 101 48.97 15.10 -28.59
C GLY A 101 48.84 13.95 -27.55
N THR A 102 47.70 13.30 -27.30
CA THR A 102 47.70 12.07 -26.43
C THR A 102 46.97 10.83 -26.97
N ASN A 103 47.52 9.65 -26.66
CA ASN A 103 47.09 8.31 -27.12
C ASN A 103 45.74 7.79 -26.55
N ILE A 104 45.06 8.57 -25.70
CA ILE A 104 43.82 8.13 -25.02
C ILE A 104 42.57 8.47 -25.84
N ALA A 105 42.60 9.57 -26.59
CA ALA A 105 41.45 10.07 -27.35
C ALA A 105 41.17 9.28 -28.65
N SER A 106 42.14 8.51 -29.15
CA SER A 106 42.04 7.69 -30.37
C SER A 106 41.50 6.27 -30.11
N ASN A 107 41.12 5.96 -28.86
CA ASN A 107 40.53 4.68 -28.52
C ASN A 107 39.05 4.64 -28.98
N ALA A 108 38.67 3.64 -29.77
CA ALA A 108 37.30 3.43 -30.25
C ALA A 108 36.25 3.33 -29.11
N GLY A 109 36.68 2.95 -27.90
CA GLY A 109 35.81 2.99 -26.71
C GLY A 109 35.52 4.42 -26.23
N TYR A 110 36.39 5.39 -26.50
CA TYR A 110 36.25 6.77 -26.06
C TYR A 110 35.25 7.56 -26.92
N THR A 111 35.18 7.29 -28.23
CA THR A 111 34.21 7.92 -29.16
C THR A 111 32.77 7.53 -28.80
N CYS A 112 32.53 6.25 -28.50
CA CYS A 112 31.24 5.77 -28.01
C CYS A 112 30.84 6.47 -26.70
N ILE A 113 31.80 6.69 -25.79
CA ILE A 113 31.55 7.42 -24.53
C ILE A 113 31.24 8.90 -24.79
N THR A 114 31.92 9.57 -25.72
CA THR A 114 31.61 10.97 -26.06
C THR A 114 30.24 11.13 -26.72
N ASP A 115 29.81 10.15 -27.51
CA ASP A 115 28.47 10.14 -28.14
C ASP A 115 27.36 9.90 -27.10
N VAL A 116 27.59 9.00 -26.15
CA VAL A 116 26.68 8.80 -25.01
C VAL A 116 26.59 10.06 -24.13
N LEU A 117 27.72 10.75 -23.93
CA LEU A 117 27.73 12.00 -23.15
C LEU A 117 27.05 13.15 -23.91
N SER A 118 27.24 13.26 -25.21
CA SER A 118 26.61 14.32 -26.04
C SER A 118 25.09 14.13 -26.15
N THR A 119 24.62 12.90 -26.36
CA THR A 119 23.20 12.53 -26.38
C THR A 119 22.53 12.75 -25.03
N SER A 120 23.19 12.35 -23.93
CA SER A 120 22.71 12.61 -22.56
C SER A 120 22.60 14.11 -22.27
N GLN A 121 23.55 14.91 -22.77
CA GLN A 121 23.53 16.36 -22.58
C GLN A 121 22.41 17.05 -23.39
N SER A 122 22.08 16.52 -24.57
CA SER A 122 20.93 16.98 -25.37
C SER A 122 19.60 16.69 -24.66
N LEU A 123 19.43 15.48 -24.11
CA LEU A 123 18.26 15.09 -23.30
C LEU A 123 18.05 16.04 -22.11
N VAL A 124 19.12 16.35 -21.36
CA VAL A 124 19.02 17.27 -20.21
C VAL A 124 18.59 18.67 -20.63
N LYS A 125 18.97 19.15 -21.82
CA LYS A 125 18.50 20.43 -22.36
C LYS A 125 17.01 20.40 -22.69
N GLU A 126 16.53 19.31 -23.28
CA GLU A 126 15.09 19.13 -23.57
C GLU A 126 14.25 19.02 -22.28
N TYR A 127 14.74 18.31 -21.25
CA TYR A 127 14.07 18.29 -19.95
C TYR A 127 13.96 19.69 -19.33
N LYS A 128 15.01 20.50 -19.40
CA LYS A 128 14.98 21.90 -18.91
C LYS A 128 14.01 22.76 -19.73
N ARG A 129 13.89 22.52 -21.03
CA ARG A 129 12.93 23.21 -21.90
C ARG A 129 11.48 22.84 -21.55
N LEU A 130 11.20 21.55 -21.32
CA LEU A 130 9.91 21.07 -20.87
C LEU A 130 9.54 21.66 -19.50
N ASP A 131 10.48 21.69 -18.55
CA ASP A 131 10.28 22.28 -17.23
C ASP A 131 9.98 23.80 -17.30
N GLY A 132 10.63 24.49 -18.23
CA GLY A 132 10.33 25.89 -18.55
C GLY A 132 8.92 26.10 -19.12
N MET A 133 8.43 25.22 -19.99
CA MET A 133 7.04 25.27 -20.47
C MET A 133 6.03 24.94 -19.38
N ILE A 134 6.31 23.95 -18.53
CA ILE A 134 5.45 23.58 -17.40
C ILE A 134 5.36 24.73 -16.40
N SER A 135 6.48 25.44 -16.17
CA SER A 135 6.52 26.63 -15.31
C SER A 135 5.69 27.78 -15.89
N LYS A 136 5.77 28.04 -17.20
CA LYS A 136 4.94 29.05 -17.88
C LYS A 136 3.44 28.69 -17.85
N LEU A 137 3.10 27.42 -18.10
CA LEU A 137 1.72 26.93 -17.99
C LEU A 137 1.19 27.03 -16.54
N ARG A 138 2.07 26.97 -15.55
CA ARG A 138 1.72 27.14 -14.12
C ARG A 138 1.49 28.61 -13.77
N GLU A 139 2.19 29.55 -14.40
CA GLU A 139 2.00 31.00 -14.25
C GLU A 139 0.73 31.48 -14.97
N ASP A 140 0.40 30.92 -16.13
CA ASP A 140 -0.83 31.22 -16.88
C ASP A 140 -2.12 30.68 -16.21
N GLN A 141 -1.99 29.79 -15.22
CA GLN A 141 -3.09 29.27 -14.39
C GLN A 141 -3.27 30.04 -13.07
N ALA A 142 -2.98 31.35 -13.05
CA ALA A 142 -3.16 32.25 -11.90
C ALA A 142 -4.63 32.53 -11.49
N HIS A 143 -5.52 31.55 -11.64
CA HIS A 143 -6.72 31.42 -10.81
C HIS A 143 -6.60 30.11 -10.03
N PRO A 144 -6.23 30.18 -8.74
CA PRO A 144 -6.04 29.00 -7.91
C PRO A 144 -7.27 28.11 -7.97
N ILE A 145 -7.08 26.82 -8.22
CA ILE A 145 -8.10 25.76 -8.02
C ILE A 145 -8.76 25.85 -6.63
N ALA A 146 -8.08 26.51 -5.68
CA ALA A 146 -8.62 26.84 -4.36
C ALA A 146 -9.81 27.82 -4.41
N ASP A 147 -9.86 28.77 -5.36
CA ASP A 147 -10.91 29.79 -5.45
C ASP A 147 -12.15 29.28 -6.19
N THR A 148 -11.99 28.36 -7.13
CA THR A 148 -13.12 27.59 -7.70
C THR A 148 -13.69 26.63 -6.65
N CYS A 149 -12.83 25.90 -5.93
CA CYS A 149 -13.29 25.02 -4.86
C CYS A 149 -13.98 25.77 -3.71
N LYS A 150 -13.50 26.96 -3.34
CA LYS A 150 -14.19 27.84 -2.37
C LYS A 150 -15.58 28.24 -2.85
N ARG A 151 -15.71 28.67 -4.12
CA ARG A 151 -17.01 29.02 -4.70
C ARG A 151 -17.96 27.84 -4.73
N ASP A 152 -17.49 26.65 -5.11
CA ASP A 152 -18.30 25.44 -5.13
C ASP A 152 -18.77 25.06 -3.71
N ILE A 153 -17.91 25.23 -2.70
CA ILE A 153 -18.26 25.00 -1.29
C ILE A 153 -19.33 26.01 -0.83
N GLU A 154 -19.16 27.31 -1.11
CA GLU A 154 -20.16 28.34 -0.78
C GLU A 154 -21.51 28.08 -1.48
N GLU A 155 -21.48 27.66 -2.74
CA GLU A 155 -22.70 27.36 -3.50
C GLU A 155 -23.45 26.16 -2.91
N THR A 156 -22.73 25.10 -2.52
CA THR A 156 -23.34 23.95 -1.85
C THR A 156 -23.91 24.32 -0.47
N GLU A 157 -23.24 25.19 0.28
CA GLU A 157 -23.75 25.66 1.58
C GLU A 157 -25.05 26.47 1.40
N ASN A 158 -25.11 27.32 0.38
CA ASN A 158 -26.30 28.10 0.05
C ASN A 158 -27.47 27.22 -0.39
N GLN A 159 -27.22 26.18 -1.20
CA GLN A 159 -28.24 25.20 -1.60
C GLN A 159 -28.78 24.42 -0.40
N LEU A 160 -27.91 24.03 0.55
CA LEU A 160 -28.34 23.35 1.78
C LEU A 160 -29.17 24.26 2.69
N LYS A 161 -28.81 25.54 2.84
CA LYS A 161 -29.60 26.53 3.57
C LYS A 161 -30.98 26.73 2.93
N LEU A 162 -31.04 26.79 1.60
CA LEU A 162 -32.29 26.90 0.86
C LEU A 162 -33.17 25.65 1.06
N GLY A 163 -32.57 24.46 0.94
CA GLY A 163 -33.24 23.18 1.17
C GLY A 163 -33.79 23.06 2.59
N ALA A 164 -33.05 23.51 3.60
CA ALA A 164 -33.51 23.56 4.98
C ALA A 164 -34.70 24.51 5.18
N ARG A 165 -34.67 25.71 4.58
CA ARG A 165 -35.81 26.65 4.61
C ARG A 165 -37.06 26.07 3.95
N VAL A 166 -36.90 25.42 2.79
CA VAL A 166 -38.02 24.77 2.07
C VAL A 166 -38.58 23.61 2.88
N ALA A 167 -37.72 22.78 3.49
CA ALA A 167 -38.14 21.69 4.36
C ALA A 167 -38.93 22.21 5.58
N LEU A 168 -38.45 23.27 6.24
CA LEU A 168 -39.17 23.90 7.35
C LEU A 168 -40.51 24.51 6.92
N LYS A 169 -40.58 25.15 5.74
CA LYS A 169 -41.83 25.67 5.18
C LYS A 169 -42.83 24.55 4.89
N ASN A 170 -42.36 23.42 4.34
CA ASN A 170 -43.20 22.27 4.06
C ASN A 170 -43.68 21.58 5.35
N VAL A 171 -42.81 21.44 6.34
CA VAL A 171 -43.17 20.92 7.67
C VAL A 171 -44.18 21.83 8.34
N SER A 172 -43.99 23.15 8.30
CA SER A 172 -44.96 24.13 8.82
C SER A 172 -46.32 24.06 8.12
N LYS A 173 -46.33 23.80 6.80
CA LYS A 173 -47.54 23.62 5.99
C LYS A 173 -48.27 22.31 6.35
N VAL A 174 -47.55 21.23 6.60
CA VAL A 174 -48.10 19.92 7.01
C VAL A 174 -48.60 19.97 8.46
N LEU A 175 -47.93 20.70 9.33
CA LEU A 175 -48.31 20.86 10.74
C LEU A 175 -49.39 21.93 10.97
N GLY A 176 -49.89 22.57 9.91
CA GLY A 176 -51.07 23.45 9.99
C GLY A 176 -50.87 24.76 10.77
N ALA A 177 -49.64 25.23 10.94
CA ALA A 177 -49.38 26.51 11.61
C ALA A 177 -49.76 27.69 10.68
N LYS A 178 -51.00 28.18 10.80
CA LYS A 178 -51.39 29.50 10.29
C LYS A 178 -50.63 30.56 11.06
N VAL A 179 -49.65 31.21 10.42
CA VAL A 179 -49.12 32.49 10.92
C VAL A 179 -50.19 33.54 10.64
N ALA A 180 -50.81 34.03 11.72
CA ALA A 180 -51.71 35.17 11.67
C ALA A 180 -50.94 36.38 11.12
N SER A 181 -51.54 37.02 10.12
CA SER A 181 -51.18 38.35 9.65
C SER A 181 -51.42 39.37 10.78
N GLY A 182 -50.34 39.90 11.34
CA GLY A 182 -50.36 40.96 12.35
C GLY A 182 -48.99 41.08 13.00
N ASP A 183 -48.44 42.30 13.00
CA ASP A 183 -47.26 42.72 13.75
C ASP A 183 -45.88 42.42 13.12
N ALA A 184 -45.73 42.83 11.86
CA ALA A 184 -44.43 43.18 11.29
C ALA A 184 -44.06 44.63 11.67
N LYS A 185 -43.66 44.88 12.92
CA LYS A 185 -42.93 46.09 13.29
C LYS A 185 -42.14 45.87 14.58
N GLY A 186 -40.81 45.79 14.43
CA GLY A 186 -39.87 45.86 15.54
C GLY A 186 -39.24 44.52 15.91
N LEU A 187 -38.35 44.01 15.07
CA LEU A 187 -37.25 43.08 15.44
C LEU A 187 -36.39 42.85 14.19
N THR A 188 -35.69 43.90 13.77
CA THR A 188 -34.61 43.83 12.77
C THR A 188 -33.40 44.53 13.39
N ASP A 189 -32.37 43.76 13.71
CA ASP A 189 -31.00 44.28 13.74
C ASP A 189 -30.39 44.04 12.35
N GLU A 190 -29.50 44.93 11.89
CA GLU A 190 -29.17 45.17 10.48
C GLU A 190 -28.41 44.07 9.72
N ASP A 191 -28.20 42.90 10.30
CA ASP A 191 -27.71 41.72 9.57
C ASP A 191 -28.75 40.61 9.73
N GLY A 192 -29.54 40.34 8.68
CA GLY A 192 -30.76 39.53 8.67
C GLY A 192 -30.60 38.04 9.02
N ASP A 193 -30.13 37.74 10.23
CA ASP A 193 -30.02 36.41 10.81
C ASP A 193 -31.07 36.20 11.92
N MET A 194 -31.95 35.21 11.72
CA MET A 194 -32.88 34.78 12.77
C MET A 194 -32.11 34.10 13.91
N ASN A 195 -32.30 34.60 15.14
CA ASN A 195 -31.72 34.01 16.35
C ASN A 195 -32.27 32.60 16.63
N MET A 196 -31.55 31.59 16.14
CA MET A 196 -31.82 30.15 16.31
C MET A 196 -31.94 29.68 17.78
N ASN A 197 -31.47 30.46 18.76
CA ASN A 197 -31.58 30.10 20.17
C ASN A 197 -32.98 30.31 20.75
N LEU A 198 -33.82 31.19 20.18
CA LEU A 198 -35.19 31.38 20.65
C LEU A 198 -36.15 30.29 20.14
N VAL A 199 -35.95 29.80 18.91
CA VAL A 199 -36.75 28.70 18.33
C VAL A 199 -36.50 27.39 19.10
N ALA A 200 -35.26 27.13 19.51
CA ALA A 200 -34.90 25.95 20.30
C ALA A 200 -35.48 25.97 21.74
N LYS A 201 -35.82 27.15 22.29
CA LYS A 201 -36.47 27.27 23.61
C LYS A 201 -37.97 26.97 23.54
N SER A 202 -38.66 27.35 22.46
CA SER A 202 -40.10 27.11 22.28
C SER A 202 -40.42 25.63 21.98
N VAL A 203 -39.54 24.92 21.27
CA VAL A 203 -39.73 23.48 20.96
C VAL A 203 -39.38 22.55 22.14
N ARG A 204 -38.70 23.06 23.18
CA ARG A 204 -38.29 22.26 24.36
C ARG A 204 -39.38 22.05 25.41
N SER A 205 -40.54 22.70 25.33
CA SER A 205 -41.58 22.60 26.38
C SER A 205 -42.62 21.49 26.19
N THR A 206 -42.53 20.66 25.13
CA THR A 206 -43.66 19.77 24.77
C THR A 206 -43.33 18.30 24.51
N ILE A 207 -42.12 17.82 24.80
CA ILE A 207 -41.81 16.38 24.63
C ILE A 207 -41.00 15.86 25.83
N ASN A 208 -41.70 15.18 26.73
CA ASN A 208 -41.12 14.27 27.71
C ASN A 208 -40.56 13.04 26.98
N VAL A 209 -39.26 13.03 26.69
CA VAL A 209 -38.50 11.80 26.45
C VAL A 209 -37.25 11.85 27.33
N ALA A 210 -37.44 11.41 28.58
CA ALA A 210 -36.34 10.88 29.37
C ALA A 210 -36.00 9.50 28.79
N MET A 211 -34.72 9.33 28.41
CA MET A 211 -34.00 8.12 27.99
C MET A 211 -33.32 8.34 26.63
N ILE A 212 -32.02 8.02 26.60
CA ILE A 212 -31.09 8.10 25.47
C ILE A 212 -30.38 9.47 25.33
N PHE A 213 -29.60 9.84 26.35
CA PHE A 213 -28.42 10.70 26.18
C PHE A 213 -27.16 9.89 26.52
N SER A 214 -26.62 9.21 25.52
CA SER A 214 -25.18 8.90 25.47
C SER A 214 -24.48 10.17 24.98
N PRO A 215 -23.38 10.63 25.59
CA PRO A 215 -22.68 11.82 25.09
C PRO A 215 -22.05 11.50 23.72
N PHE A 216 -22.64 12.07 22.68
CA PHE A 216 -22.06 12.16 21.34
C PHE A 216 -20.91 13.15 21.40
N CYS A 217 -19.67 12.65 21.38
CA CYS A 217 -18.48 13.49 21.22
C CYS A 217 -18.51 14.18 19.85
N PRO A 218 -18.30 15.50 19.76
CA PRO A 218 -18.06 16.14 18.47
C PRO A 218 -16.63 15.83 18.03
N SER A 219 -16.48 14.92 17.06
CA SER A 219 -15.24 14.78 16.29
C SER A 219 -15.41 15.49 14.95
N ASN A 220 -15.20 16.80 14.94
CA ASN A 220 -14.86 17.56 13.74
C ASN A 220 -13.75 18.55 14.09
N SER A 221 -12.54 18.01 14.23
CA SER A 221 -11.32 18.75 13.97
C SER A 221 -10.60 17.97 12.88
N SER A 222 -10.54 18.54 11.68
CA SER A 222 -9.62 18.09 10.65
C SER A 222 -8.21 17.94 11.25
N PRO A 223 -7.50 16.83 10.99
CA PRO A 223 -6.13 16.72 11.46
C PRO A 223 -5.24 17.74 10.72
N PRO A 224 -4.24 18.32 11.40
CA PRO A 224 -3.30 19.25 10.77
C PRO A 224 -2.52 18.57 9.62
N PRO A 225 -2.08 19.34 8.60
CA PRO A 225 -1.50 18.82 7.36
C PRO A 225 -0.16 18.07 7.50
N ASP A 226 0.44 18.04 8.70
CA ASP A 226 1.75 17.41 8.94
C ASP A 226 1.68 15.99 9.54
N ALA A 227 0.49 15.44 9.73
CA ALA A 227 0.31 14.11 10.29
C ALA A 227 -0.03 13.10 9.19
N ILE A 228 0.97 12.41 8.64
CA ILE A 228 0.73 11.17 7.88
C ILE A 228 -0.16 10.27 8.76
N GLY A 229 -1.40 10.07 8.33
CA GLY A 229 -2.40 9.38 9.11
C GLY A 229 -1.98 7.93 9.34
N LEU A 230 -2.40 7.35 10.48
CA LEU A 230 -2.26 5.91 10.72
C LEU A 230 -2.93 5.08 9.61
N ALA A 231 -3.92 5.65 8.91
CA ALA A 231 -4.56 5.09 7.73
C ALA A 231 -3.60 5.04 6.53
N ASP A 232 -2.92 6.15 6.22
CA ASP A 232 -1.97 6.23 5.10
C ASP A 232 -0.79 5.26 5.28
N VAL A 233 -0.29 5.14 6.52
CA VAL A 233 0.74 4.15 6.86
C VAL A 233 0.24 2.72 6.61
N GLU A 234 -1.03 2.44 6.91
CA GLU A 234 -1.61 1.14 6.61
C GLU A 234 -1.69 0.90 5.09
N GLU A 235 -2.12 1.87 4.31
CA GLU A 235 -2.21 1.75 2.86
C GLU A 235 -0.85 1.51 2.21
N LEU A 236 0.17 2.24 2.65
CA LEU A 236 1.55 2.02 2.24
C LEU A 236 2.00 0.57 2.58
N GLN A 237 1.64 0.07 3.76
CA GLN A 237 1.96 -1.30 4.19
C GLN A 237 1.15 -2.39 3.47
N LYS A 238 0.06 -2.06 2.77
CA LYS A 238 -0.63 -2.98 1.87
C LYS A 238 0.21 -3.19 0.60
N LYS A 239 0.80 -2.13 0.04
CA LYS A 239 1.67 -2.14 -1.15
C LYS A 239 3.12 -2.55 -0.84
N LYS A 240 3.35 -3.75 -0.30
CA LYS A 240 4.69 -4.21 0.16
C LYS A 240 5.75 -4.35 -0.93
N GLN A 241 5.33 -4.46 -2.18
CA GLN A 241 6.22 -4.68 -3.33
C GLN A 241 6.70 -3.36 -3.96
N SER A 242 6.22 -2.21 -3.49
CA SER A 242 6.76 -0.92 -3.93
C SER A 242 8.23 -0.77 -3.55
N ASP A 243 9.00 -0.04 -4.34
CA ASP A 243 10.45 0.07 -4.15
C ASP A 243 10.82 0.71 -2.82
N MET A 244 10.05 1.73 -2.38
CA MET A 244 10.22 2.32 -1.04
C MET A 244 10.10 1.27 0.07
N MET A 245 9.07 0.41 0.02
CA MET A 245 8.85 -0.57 1.07
C MET A 245 9.87 -1.72 1.01
N ARG A 246 10.27 -2.14 -0.20
CA ARG A 246 11.32 -3.15 -0.39
C ARG A 246 12.67 -2.67 0.12
N PHE A 247 13.03 -1.41 -0.16
CA PHE A 247 14.22 -0.76 0.37
C PHE A 247 14.19 -0.77 1.90
N LEU A 248 13.08 -0.34 2.50
CA LEU A 248 12.91 -0.30 3.95
C LEU A 248 13.01 -1.68 4.61
N MET A 249 12.48 -2.72 3.98
CA MET A 249 12.60 -4.10 4.44
C MET A 249 14.04 -4.61 4.37
N ARG A 250 14.86 -4.15 3.41
CA ARG A 250 16.23 -4.62 3.25
C ARG A 250 17.16 -4.13 4.38
N VAL A 251 16.98 -2.90 4.86
CA VAL A 251 17.91 -2.24 5.79
C VAL A 251 17.75 -2.67 7.26
N ARG A 252 16.52 -2.92 7.74
CA ARG A 252 16.20 -2.71 9.16
C ARG A 252 16.66 -3.72 10.23
N LEU A 253 16.94 -5.01 9.96
CA LEU A 253 16.86 -6.03 11.04
C LEU A 253 17.90 -7.17 11.07
N ARG A 254 18.88 -7.25 10.16
CA ARG A 254 19.75 -8.44 10.08
C ARG A 254 20.80 -8.55 11.19
N GLN A 255 21.36 -7.43 11.62
CA GLN A 255 22.52 -7.38 12.52
C GLN A 255 22.18 -7.64 14.01
N LEU A 256 20.90 -7.56 14.39
CA LEU A 256 20.49 -7.61 15.79
C LEU A 256 20.39 -9.06 16.33
N LYS A 257 20.46 -9.19 17.67
CA LYS A 257 20.29 -10.46 18.39
C LYS A 257 18.94 -11.12 18.08
N VAL A 258 18.88 -12.45 18.26
CA VAL A 258 17.70 -13.28 17.94
C VAL A 258 16.42 -12.76 18.61
N ILE A 259 16.52 -12.39 19.89
CA ILE A 259 15.48 -11.72 20.66
C ILE A 259 16.09 -10.45 21.22
N HIS A 260 15.51 -9.30 20.91
CA HIS A 260 15.90 -8.02 21.49
C HIS A 260 14.67 -7.17 21.79
N ARG A 261 14.79 -6.31 22.81
CA ARG A 261 13.75 -5.33 23.14
C ARG A 261 13.80 -4.18 22.14
N ALA A 262 12.64 -3.79 21.62
CA ALA A 262 12.50 -2.61 20.80
C ALA A 262 11.92 -1.46 21.64
N SER A 263 12.49 -0.26 21.53
CA SER A 263 12.01 0.91 22.27
C SER A 263 10.63 1.37 21.80
N ARG A 264 10.36 1.28 20.49
CA ARG A 264 9.10 1.65 19.85
C ARG A 264 8.69 0.58 18.82
N PRO A 265 7.38 0.42 18.52
CA PRO A 265 6.94 -0.47 17.45
C PRO A 265 7.47 0.02 16.11
N SER A 266 7.96 -0.89 15.27
CA SER A 266 8.32 -0.54 13.89
C SER A 266 7.09 -0.18 13.05
N ARG A 267 5.94 -0.73 13.45
CA ARG A 267 4.63 -0.58 12.80
C ARG A 267 3.58 -0.12 13.81
N PRO A 268 3.49 1.19 14.08
CA PRO A 268 2.54 1.71 15.07
C PRO A 268 1.08 1.49 14.67
N ASP A 269 0.77 1.52 13.37
CA ASP A 269 -0.54 1.18 12.77
C ASP A 269 -1.03 -0.19 13.24
N LYS A 270 -0.20 -1.21 13.01
CA LYS A 270 -0.58 -2.60 13.25
C LYS A 270 -0.55 -2.92 14.73
N ALA A 271 0.43 -2.37 15.46
CA ALA A 271 0.53 -2.55 16.91
C ALA A 271 -0.73 -2.04 17.61
N ARG A 272 -1.20 -0.82 17.27
CA ARG A 272 -2.40 -0.22 17.86
C ARG A 272 -3.65 -1.05 17.63
N ARG A 273 -3.85 -1.59 16.42
CA ARG A 273 -4.96 -2.50 16.11
C ARG A 273 -4.96 -3.78 16.94
N LEU A 274 -3.78 -4.25 17.32
CA LEU A 274 -3.62 -5.47 18.12
C LEU A 274 -3.63 -5.21 19.63
N GLY A 275 -3.87 -3.97 20.05
CA GLY A 275 -4.05 -3.58 21.45
C GLY A 275 -2.83 -2.94 22.10
N TYR A 276 -1.80 -2.55 21.34
CA TYR A 276 -0.70 -1.73 21.87
C TYR A 276 -1.18 -0.30 22.16
N LYS A 277 -0.74 0.23 23.30
CA LYS A 277 -0.90 1.64 23.67
C LYS A 277 0.45 2.17 24.13
N ALA A 278 0.77 3.40 23.75
CA ALA A 278 2.00 4.08 24.16
C ALA A 278 1.85 4.61 25.60
N LYS A 279 1.80 3.69 26.56
CA LYS A 279 1.80 3.99 28.00
C LYS A 279 2.73 3.02 28.73
N GLN A 280 3.13 3.38 29.93
CA GLN A 280 4.00 2.54 30.75
C GLN A 280 3.35 1.17 31.03
N GLY A 281 4.17 0.11 31.00
CA GLY A 281 3.75 -1.29 31.16
C GLY A 281 3.53 -2.05 29.84
N TYR A 282 3.55 -1.40 28.68
CA TYR A 282 3.66 -2.08 27.38
C TYR A 282 5.12 -2.19 26.95
N VAL A 283 5.51 -3.37 26.46
CA VAL A 283 6.87 -3.64 25.97
C VAL A 283 6.79 -4.39 24.65
N ILE A 284 7.72 -4.09 23.75
CA ILE A 284 7.80 -4.75 22.44
C ILE A 284 9.12 -5.50 22.34
N TYR A 285 9.02 -6.76 21.92
CA TYR A 285 10.18 -7.58 21.60
C TYR A 285 10.17 -7.93 20.11
N ARG A 286 11.33 -7.79 19.48
CA ARG A 286 11.58 -8.28 18.14
C ARG A 286 12.21 -9.66 18.24
N ILE A 287 11.72 -10.58 17.43
CA ILE A 287 12.23 -11.94 17.35
C ILE A 287 12.35 -12.41 15.90
N ARG A 288 13.45 -13.08 15.59
CA ARG A 288 13.61 -13.82 14.33
C ARG A 288 13.36 -15.32 14.54
N VAL A 289 12.63 -15.93 13.61
CA VAL A 289 12.35 -17.37 13.58
C VAL A 289 12.81 -17.95 12.25
N ARG A 290 13.56 -19.05 12.29
CA ARG A 290 14.06 -19.73 11.08
C ARG A 290 12.90 -20.23 10.23
N ARG A 291 12.98 -19.98 8.92
CA ARG A 291 12.04 -20.46 7.91
C ARG A 291 12.30 -21.92 7.58
N GLY A 292 11.30 -22.57 6.99
CA GLY A 292 11.37 -23.95 6.52
C GLY A 292 10.38 -24.87 7.22
N GLY A 293 10.44 -26.15 6.85
CA GLY A 293 9.70 -27.23 7.49
C GLY A 293 10.30 -27.62 8.85
N ARG A 294 9.72 -28.65 9.47
CA ARG A 294 10.25 -29.24 10.72
C ARG A 294 10.79 -30.61 10.40
N LYS A 295 12.12 -30.75 10.42
CA LYS A 295 12.76 -32.07 10.39
C LYS A 295 12.40 -32.86 11.65
N ARG A 296 12.03 -34.14 11.51
CA ARG A 296 11.87 -35.04 12.65
C ARG A 296 13.22 -35.27 13.34
N PRO A 297 13.29 -35.18 14.68
CA PRO A 297 14.48 -35.64 15.40
C PRO A 297 14.49 -37.17 15.37
N ALA A 298 15.22 -37.75 14.42
CA ALA A 298 15.45 -39.19 14.29
C ALA A 298 16.96 -39.43 14.13
N PRO A 299 17.61 -40.18 15.03
CA PRO A 299 19.02 -40.52 14.90
C PRO A 299 19.29 -41.18 13.54
N LYS A 300 20.28 -40.68 12.80
CA LYS A 300 20.65 -41.14 11.44
C LYS A 300 19.50 -41.15 10.41
N GLY A 301 18.37 -40.52 10.71
CA GLY A 301 17.19 -40.58 9.86
C GLY A 301 16.51 -41.94 9.81
N ALA A 302 16.74 -42.82 10.79
CA ALA A 302 15.99 -44.06 10.91
C ALA A 302 14.77 -43.83 11.82
N THR A 303 13.57 -44.06 11.27
CA THR A 303 12.34 -44.11 12.08
C THR A 303 11.83 -45.55 12.10
N TYR A 304 11.73 -46.13 13.29
CA TYR A 304 11.19 -47.48 13.47
C TYR A 304 9.66 -47.51 13.34
N GLY A 305 9.12 -48.67 12.95
CA GLY A 305 7.67 -48.92 12.83
C GLY A 305 7.15 -48.83 11.39
N LYS A 306 5.82 -48.67 11.27
CA LYS A 306 5.10 -48.76 9.99
C LYS A 306 5.56 -47.66 8.98
N PRO A 307 5.61 -47.97 7.68
CA PRO A 307 6.03 -47.03 6.62
C PRO A 307 5.33 -45.67 6.62
N THR A 308 4.06 -45.60 7.05
CA THR A 308 3.27 -44.37 7.13
C THR A 308 3.96 -43.23 7.89
N ASN A 309 4.73 -43.54 8.94
CA ASN A 309 5.37 -42.56 9.80
C ASN A 309 6.88 -42.44 9.57
N GLN A 310 7.45 -43.09 8.54
CA GLN A 310 8.89 -43.14 8.32
C GLN A 310 9.47 -41.83 7.72
N GLY A 311 8.63 -40.96 7.14
CA GLY A 311 9.07 -39.69 6.54
C GLY A 311 9.69 -38.69 7.53
N ILE A 312 10.75 -38.00 7.11
CA ILE A 312 11.54 -37.09 7.98
C ILE A 312 11.52 -35.63 7.52
N ASN A 313 11.85 -35.36 6.26
CA ASN A 313 12.16 -34.00 5.79
C ASN A 313 10.91 -33.18 5.43
N GLN A 314 9.89 -33.81 4.84
CA GLN A 314 8.71 -33.12 4.32
C GLN A 314 7.64 -32.82 5.38
N LEU A 315 7.96 -33.04 6.66
CA LEU A 315 7.05 -32.75 7.76
C LEU A 315 6.92 -31.24 8.00
N LYS A 316 5.67 -30.78 8.08
CA LYS A 316 5.32 -29.39 8.38
C LYS A 316 4.95 -29.26 9.85
N TYR A 317 5.37 -28.18 10.49
CA TYR A 317 4.98 -27.95 11.88
C TYR A 317 3.51 -27.57 11.97
N GLN A 318 2.78 -28.19 12.90
CA GLN A 318 1.36 -27.93 13.11
C GLN A 318 1.08 -26.51 13.63
N ARG A 319 2.01 -25.94 14.40
CA ARG A 319 1.93 -24.54 14.85
C ARG A 319 2.57 -23.61 13.84
N SER A 320 1.99 -22.42 13.68
CA SER A 320 2.59 -21.39 12.82
C SER A 320 3.90 -20.84 13.39
N LEU A 321 4.81 -20.37 12.52
CA LEU A 321 6.08 -19.74 12.93
C LEU A 321 5.89 -18.53 13.85
N LYS A 322 4.79 -17.79 13.66
CA LYS A 322 4.39 -16.68 14.51
C LYS A 322 4.04 -17.13 15.93
N SER A 323 3.43 -18.31 16.09
CA SER A 323 3.15 -18.91 17.41
C SER A 323 4.44 -19.31 18.12
N THR A 324 5.38 -19.91 17.37
CA THR A 324 6.73 -20.22 17.89
C THR A 324 7.48 -18.95 18.31
N ALA A 325 7.28 -17.84 17.60
CA ALA A 325 7.85 -16.54 17.95
C ALA A 325 7.31 -16.04 19.31
N GLU A 326 5.99 -16.06 19.48
CA GLU A 326 5.31 -15.70 20.74
C GLU A 326 5.81 -16.56 21.91
N GLU A 327 5.89 -17.88 21.72
CA GLU A 327 6.34 -18.83 22.74
C GLU A 327 7.80 -18.62 23.18
N ARG A 328 8.70 -18.34 22.23
CA ARG A 328 10.11 -18.03 22.53
C ARG A 328 10.27 -16.73 23.33
N VAL A 329 9.51 -15.69 22.97
CA VAL A 329 9.51 -14.43 23.73
C VAL A 329 8.91 -14.62 25.12
N GLY A 330 7.78 -15.33 25.23
CA GLY A 330 7.13 -15.62 26.50
C GLY A 330 8.01 -16.44 27.47
N ARG A 331 8.85 -17.34 26.95
CA ARG A 331 9.86 -18.05 27.76
C ARG A 331 11.02 -17.14 28.19
N ARG A 332 11.52 -16.29 27.29
CA ARG A 332 12.62 -15.36 27.61
C ARG A 332 12.19 -14.29 28.61
N CYS A 333 10.95 -13.82 28.53
CA CYS A 333 10.38 -12.77 29.38
C CYS A 333 9.19 -13.33 30.18
N ALA A 334 9.46 -14.31 31.04
CA ALA A 334 8.41 -15.06 31.75
C ALA A 334 7.58 -14.22 32.73
N ASN A 335 8.13 -13.10 33.21
CA ASN A 335 7.44 -12.12 34.05
C ASN A 335 6.35 -11.35 33.28
N LEU A 336 6.51 -11.19 31.97
CA LEU A 336 5.57 -10.46 31.13
C LEU A 336 4.44 -11.36 30.60
N ARG A 337 3.34 -10.74 30.17
CA ARG A 337 2.22 -11.40 29.50
C ARG A 337 2.22 -11.07 28.02
N VAL A 338 2.28 -12.10 27.17
CA VAL A 338 2.16 -11.92 25.72
C VAL A 338 0.71 -11.57 25.38
N LEU A 339 0.49 -10.40 24.78
CA LEU A 339 -0.81 -9.94 24.32
C LEU A 339 -1.11 -10.50 22.93
N ASN A 340 -0.27 -10.13 21.96
CA ASN A 340 -0.37 -10.51 20.55
C ASN A 340 0.96 -10.27 19.83
N SER A 341 1.05 -10.63 18.56
CA SER A 341 2.22 -10.34 17.73
C SER A 341 1.84 -9.97 16.30
N TYR A 342 2.78 -9.44 15.53
CA TYR A 342 2.62 -9.14 14.10
C TYR A 342 3.91 -9.34 13.32
N TRP A 343 3.75 -9.53 12.01
CA TRP A 343 4.85 -9.66 11.07
C TRP A 343 5.43 -8.30 10.70
N ILE A 344 6.75 -8.22 10.59
CA ILE A 344 7.47 -7.00 10.22
C ILE A 344 8.17 -7.18 8.88
N ASN A 345 8.93 -8.26 8.76
CA ASN A 345 9.85 -8.49 7.65
C ASN A 345 10.16 -9.98 7.47
N GLN A 346 10.71 -10.37 6.32
CA GLN A 346 11.23 -11.71 6.07
C GLN A 346 12.40 -11.68 5.08
N ASP A 347 13.39 -12.52 5.36
CA ASP A 347 14.48 -12.87 4.46
C ASP A 347 14.30 -14.32 3.98
N SER A 348 15.15 -14.82 3.08
CA SER A 348 15.16 -16.25 2.67
C SER A 348 15.21 -17.21 3.87
N THR A 349 16.05 -16.91 4.86
CA THR A 349 16.32 -17.79 6.02
C THR A 349 15.42 -17.54 7.22
N TYR A 350 14.96 -16.31 7.45
CA TYR A 350 14.27 -15.92 8.69
C TYR A 350 12.98 -15.13 8.44
N LYS A 351 12.02 -15.26 9.35
CA LYS A 351 10.87 -14.36 9.49
C LYS A 351 10.99 -13.57 10.79
N TYR A 352 10.71 -12.28 10.72
CA TYR A 352 10.79 -11.36 11.84
C TYR A 352 9.38 -10.98 12.32
N TYR A 353 9.20 -11.06 13.64
CA TYR A 353 7.95 -10.73 14.31
C TYR A 353 8.21 -9.76 15.44
N GLU A 354 7.23 -8.89 15.69
CA GLU A 354 7.16 -8.04 16.86
C GLU A 354 6.07 -8.60 17.77
N VAL A 355 6.44 -8.89 19.01
CA VAL A 355 5.56 -9.43 20.05
C VAL A 355 5.27 -8.33 21.06
N ILE A 356 3.99 -8.04 21.25
CA ILE A 356 3.50 -7.08 22.24
C ILE A 356 3.37 -7.82 23.56
N CYS A 357 4.13 -7.38 24.54
CA CYS A 357 4.12 -7.87 25.91
C CYS A 357 3.54 -6.79 26.84
N VAL A 358 2.90 -7.23 27.91
CA VAL A 358 2.32 -6.37 28.95
C VAL A 358 2.88 -6.80 30.29
N ASP A 359 3.32 -5.85 31.09
CA ASP A 359 3.74 -6.08 32.47
C ASP A 359 2.50 -6.11 33.40
N PRO A 360 2.18 -7.27 34.01
CA PRO A 360 1.04 -7.37 34.92
C PRO A 360 1.26 -6.67 36.28
N GLN A 361 2.51 -6.36 36.66
CA GLN A 361 2.83 -5.72 37.94
C GLN A 361 2.76 -4.18 37.87
N HIS A 362 2.77 -3.62 36.66
CA HIS A 362 2.76 -2.18 36.48
C HIS A 362 1.42 -1.53 36.89
N LYS A 363 1.46 -0.50 37.75
CA LYS A 363 0.27 0.21 38.26
C LYS A 363 -0.65 0.72 37.14
N ALA A 364 -0.08 1.28 36.07
CA ALA A 364 -0.84 1.78 34.91
C ALA A 364 -1.57 0.70 34.09
N ILE A 365 -1.18 -0.58 34.23
CA ILE A 365 -1.88 -1.72 33.62
C ILE A 365 -2.98 -2.21 34.55
N ARG A 366 -2.68 -2.32 35.85
CA ARG A 366 -3.64 -2.79 36.86
C ARG A 366 -4.85 -1.86 37.02
N ARG A 367 -4.62 -0.55 36.96
CA ARG A 367 -5.67 0.48 37.07
C ARG A 367 -6.52 0.65 35.80
N ASP A 368 -6.03 0.24 34.63
CA ASP A 368 -6.76 0.44 33.37
C ASP A 368 -7.78 -0.70 33.16
N PRO A 369 -9.10 -0.41 33.22
CA PRO A 369 -10.14 -1.42 33.07
C PRO A 369 -10.16 -2.11 31.71
N ARG A 370 -9.57 -1.51 30.67
CA ARG A 370 -9.55 -2.08 29.30
C ARG A 370 -8.58 -3.25 29.15
N ILE A 371 -7.50 -3.28 29.93
CA ILE A 371 -6.43 -4.29 29.83
C ILE A 371 -6.24 -5.11 31.12
N ASN A 372 -6.75 -4.64 32.27
CA ASN A 372 -6.54 -5.28 33.57
C ASN A 372 -6.90 -6.78 33.61
N TRP A 373 -7.77 -7.26 32.72
CA TRP A 373 -8.09 -8.68 32.57
C TRP A 373 -6.82 -9.53 32.43
N ILE A 374 -5.79 -9.05 31.73
CA ILE A 374 -4.54 -9.81 31.49
C ILE A 374 -3.72 -10.06 32.76
N VAL A 375 -3.95 -9.28 33.81
CA VAL A 375 -3.26 -9.38 35.10
C VAL A 375 -3.70 -10.63 35.87
N LYS A 376 -4.95 -11.08 35.67
CA LYS A 376 -5.50 -12.24 36.39
C LYS A 376 -4.64 -13.49 36.16
N PRO A 377 -4.44 -14.34 37.19
CA PRO A 377 -3.58 -15.52 37.10
C PRO A 377 -4.05 -16.51 36.02
N VAL A 378 -5.33 -16.57 35.69
CA VAL A 378 -5.84 -17.42 34.58
C VAL A 378 -5.23 -17.10 33.22
N HIS A 379 -4.59 -15.94 33.06
CA HIS A 379 -3.94 -15.49 31.82
C HIS A 379 -2.41 -15.66 31.82
N LYS A 380 -1.82 -16.48 32.71
CA LYS A 380 -0.38 -16.82 32.58
C LYS A 380 -0.09 -17.58 31.28
N HIS A 381 1.04 -17.29 30.63
CA HIS A 381 1.54 -18.00 29.44
C HIS A 381 0.48 -18.36 28.40
N ARG A 382 -0.24 -17.35 27.89
CA ARG A 382 -1.30 -17.52 26.88
C ARG A 382 -0.75 -18.10 25.57
N GLU A 383 0.48 -17.74 25.23
CA GLU A 383 1.24 -18.21 24.08
C GLU A 383 1.46 -19.74 24.14
N SER A 384 1.90 -20.28 25.27
CA SER A 384 2.12 -21.73 25.46
C SER A 384 0.83 -22.54 25.33
N ARG A 385 -0.28 -21.97 25.82
CA ARG A 385 -1.64 -22.55 25.74
C ARG A 385 -2.35 -22.30 24.40
N GLY A 386 -1.75 -21.52 23.50
CA GLY A 386 -2.33 -21.19 22.19
C GLY A 386 -3.62 -20.36 22.30
N LEU A 387 -3.68 -19.41 23.22
CA LEU A 387 -4.83 -18.51 23.44
C LEU A 387 -4.63 -17.11 22.83
N THR A 388 -3.47 -16.84 22.24
CA THR A 388 -3.22 -15.66 21.39
C THR A 388 -4.02 -15.77 20.09
N ALA A 389 -4.19 -14.66 19.37
CA ALA A 389 -4.90 -14.67 18.08
C ALA A 389 -4.28 -15.70 17.10
N THR A 390 -2.95 -15.76 17.07
CA THR A 390 -2.18 -16.72 16.28
C THR A 390 -2.43 -18.16 16.74
N GLY A 391 -2.41 -18.41 18.05
CA GLY A 391 -2.66 -19.73 18.64
C GLY A 391 -4.08 -20.24 18.36
N LYS A 392 -5.09 -19.38 18.52
CA LYS A 392 -6.50 -19.71 18.21
C LYS A 392 -6.68 -20.10 16.74
N LYS A 393 -6.11 -19.31 15.82
CA LYS A 393 -6.12 -19.63 14.38
C LYS A 393 -5.43 -20.95 14.07
N SER A 394 -4.26 -21.19 14.65
CA SER A 394 -3.48 -22.42 14.45
C SER A 394 -4.19 -23.68 14.96
N ARG A 395 -5.06 -23.54 15.96
CA ARG A 395 -5.88 -24.63 16.50
C ARG A 395 -7.15 -24.91 15.69
N GLY A 396 -7.42 -24.13 14.65
CA GLY A 396 -8.65 -24.22 13.88
C GLY A 396 -9.89 -23.84 14.69
N LEU A 397 -9.79 -22.84 15.59
CA LEU A 397 -10.96 -22.34 16.30
C LEU A 397 -11.68 -21.32 15.40
N GLY A 398 -12.88 -21.66 14.97
CA GLY A 398 -13.72 -20.84 14.10
C GLY A 398 -15.20 -21.15 14.28
N ARG A 399 -16.05 -20.57 13.43
CA ARG A 399 -17.51 -20.79 13.41
C ARG A 399 -17.92 -21.42 12.08
N GLY A 400 -18.98 -22.23 12.09
CA GLY A 400 -19.53 -22.91 10.91
C GLY A 400 -19.02 -24.34 10.72
N HIS A 401 -19.60 -25.02 9.73
CA HIS A 401 -19.44 -26.46 9.48
C HIS A 401 -17.96 -26.90 9.31
N LYS A 402 -17.11 -26.03 8.76
CA LYS A 402 -15.66 -26.30 8.57
C LYS A 402 -14.88 -26.51 9.88
N PHE A 403 -15.46 -26.15 11.03
CA PHE A 403 -14.80 -26.24 12.34
C PHE A 403 -15.48 -27.20 13.33
N ASN A 404 -16.42 -28.04 12.87
CA ASN A 404 -17.22 -28.92 13.73
C ASN A 404 -16.39 -29.77 14.70
N HIS A 405 -15.25 -30.30 14.24
CA HIS A 405 -14.35 -31.14 15.06
C HIS A 405 -13.36 -30.34 15.92
N THR A 406 -13.38 -29.01 15.88
CA THR A 406 -12.40 -28.16 16.57
C THR A 406 -13.01 -27.04 17.42
N THR A 407 -14.33 -26.76 17.34
CA THR A 407 -15.02 -25.64 18.01
C THR A 407 -14.68 -25.48 19.50
N ALA A 408 -14.82 -26.53 20.31
CA ALA A 408 -14.51 -26.51 21.75
C ALA A 408 -13.07 -26.97 22.06
N GLY A 409 -12.26 -27.16 21.01
CA GLY A 409 -10.93 -27.78 21.04
C GLY A 409 -10.96 -29.23 20.56
N ARG A 410 -10.08 -29.55 19.60
CA ARG A 410 -9.99 -30.87 18.94
C ARG A 410 -10.08 -32.06 19.90
N ARG A 411 -9.30 -32.05 20.99
CA ARG A 411 -9.28 -33.16 21.97
C ARG A 411 -10.58 -33.29 22.76
N LYS A 412 -11.20 -32.17 23.15
CA LYS A 412 -12.47 -32.18 23.89
C LYS A 412 -13.60 -32.70 23.00
N THR A 413 -13.68 -32.20 21.76
CA THR A 413 -14.69 -32.66 20.79
C THR A 413 -14.50 -34.13 20.45
N TRP A 414 -13.26 -34.56 20.21
CA TRP A 414 -12.97 -35.98 19.96
C TRP A 414 -13.38 -36.85 21.16
N LYS A 415 -13.00 -36.48 22.39
CA LYS A 415 -13.38 -37.24 23.59
C LYS A 415 -14.90 -37.38 23.69
N ARG A 416 -15.65 -36.28 23.58
CA ARG A 416 -17.12 -36.29 23.64
C ARG A 416 -17.73 -37.27 22.62
N ASN A 417 -17.26 -37.23 21.38
CA ASN A 417 -17.82 -38.07 20.31
C ASN A 417 -17.45 -39.56 20.43
N ASN A 418 -16.38 -39.89 21.18
CA ASN A 418 -15.93 -41.27 21.39
C ASN A 418 -16.19 -41.75 22.83
N THR A 419 -16.92 -40.99 23.64
CA THR A 419 -17.28 -41.38 25.01
C THR A 419 -18.58 -42.19 24.96
N LEU A 420 -18.54 -43.43 25.43
CA LEU A 420 -19.75 -44.21 25.69
C LEU A 420 -20.46 -43.63 26.93
N SER A 421 -21.69 -43.16 26.75
CA SER A 421 -22.54 -42.65 27.84
C SER A 421 -23.60 -43.68 28.17
N LEU A 422 -23.51 -44.31 29.34
CA LEU A 422 -24.49 -45.26 29.83
C LEU A 422 -25.34 -44.59 30.90
N TRP A 423 -26.62 -44.38 30.61
CA TRP A 423 -27.59 -43.89 31.58
C TRP A 423 -28.06 -45.03 32.48
N ARG A 424 -28.60 -44.68 33.66
CA ARG A 424 -29.13 -45.66 34.62
C ARG A 424 -30.23 -46.54 34.00
N TYR A 425 -31.07 -45.93 33.18
CA TYR A 425 -32.11 -46.59 32.39
C TYR A 425 -31.82 -46.32 30.91
N ARG A 426 -31.97 -47.34 30.06
CA ARG A 426 -31.64 -47.28 28.64
C ARG A 426 -32.86 -46.93 27.80
#